data_AF-A0A0Q1ALT6-F1
#
_entry.id   AF-A0A0Q1ALT6-F1
#
_cell.length_a   1.000
_cell.length_b   1.000
_cell.length_c   1.000
_cell.angle_alpha   90.00
_cell.angle_beta   90.00
_cell.angle_gamma   90.00
#
_symmetry.space_group_name_H-M   'P 1'
#
loop_
_entity.id
_entity.type
_entity.pdbx_description
1 polymer ?
#
loop_
_entity_poly.entity_id
_entity_poly.type
_entity_poly.pdbx_seq_one_letter_code
_entity_poly.pdbx_strand_id
1 'polypeptide(L)'
;MLVQVRMPPRLVEALDRLAKEGLYTSRSEAILDAVRRLALAYERKDPLRQSIIRKYLGRPGKGSIENVGEVLNPEEITQSLEQAFPGKSIDEIISEVRR
;
A
#
# COMPACT_ATOMS: atom_id res chain seq x y z
N MET A 1 12.14 21.64 1.66
CA MET A 1 11.49 21.33 0.37
C MET A 1 9.99 21.33 0.59
N LEU A 2 9.23 22.17 -0.11
CA LEU A 2 7.77 22.21 -0.01
C LEU A 2 7.18 21.33 -1.12
N VAL A 3 6.44 20.29 -0.74
CA VAL A 3 5.73 19.43 -1.68
C VAL A 3 4.27 19.85 -1.68
N GLN A 4 3.78 20.36 -2.81
CA GLN A 4 2.37 20.72 -2.95
C GLN A 4 1.58 19.51 -3.45
N VAL A 5 0.56 19.12 -2.68
CA VAL A 5 -0.25 17.92 -2.95
C VAL A 5 -1.72 18.31 -3.04
N ARG A 6 -2.44 17.79 -4.03
CA ARG A 6 -3.91 17.90 -4.08
C ARG A 6 -4.52 16.74 -3.28
N MET A 7 -5.36 17.07 -2.31
CA MET A 7 -6.00 16.09 -1.44
C MET A 7 -7.52 16.28 -1.42
N PRO A 8 -8.31 15.20 -1.26
CA PRO A 8 -9.75 15.32 -1.05
C PRO A 8 -10.08 16.14 0.20
N PRO A 9 -11.16 16.96 0.18
CA PRO A 9 -11.54 17.80 1.32
C PRO A 9 -11.70 17.02 2.63
N ARG A 10 -12.33 15.84 2.58
CA ARG A 10 -12.52 14.96 3.75
C ARG A 10 -11.20 14.57 4.44
N LEU A 11 -10.13 14.40 3.67
CA LEU A 11 -8.82 14.05 4.22
C LEU A 11 -8.17 15.26 4.89
N VAL A 12 -8.35 16.46 4.33
CA VAL A 12 -7.89 17.71 4.96
C VAL A 12 -8.60 17.91 6.29
N GLU A 13 -9.91 17.71 6.34
CA GLU A 13 -10.72 17.82 7.58
C GLU A 13 -10.29 16.80 8.65
N ALA A 14 -9.94 15.58 8.24
CA ALA A 14 -9.40 14.58 9.16
C ALA A 14 -8.07 15.03 9.76
N LEU A 15 -7.14 15.53 8.93
CA LEU A 15 -5.85 16.05 9.40
C LEU A 15 -6.00 17.28 10.30
N ASP A 16 -6.96 18.16 10.00
CA ASP A 16 -7.28 19.31 10.85
C ASP A 16 -7.81 18.89 12.22
N ARG A 17 -8.64 17.83 12.29
CA ARG A 17 -9.09 17.29 13.58
C ARG A 17 -7.96 16.75 14.41
N LEU A 18 -7.07 15.96 13.80
CA LEU A 18 -5.90 15.42 14.49
C LEU A 18 -5.02 16.54 15.08
N ALA A 19 -4.87 17.66 14.37
CA ALA A 19 -4.16 18.82 14.90
C ALA A 19 -4.93 19.53 16.03
N LYS A 20 -6.25 19.72 15.87
CA LYS A 20 -7.12 20.34 16.89
C LYS A 20 -7.20 19.55 18.19
N GLU A 21 -7.16 18.23 18.09
CA GLU A 21 -7.17 17.30 19.22
C GLU A 21 -5.80 17.22 19.92
N GLY A 22 -4.77 17.92 19.40
CA GLY A 22 -3.43 17.95 19.96
C GLY A 22 -2.61 16.68 19.71
N LEU A 23 -3.10 15.77 18.85
CA LEU A 23 -2.37 14.56 18.46
C LEU A 23 -1.15 14.87 17.59
N TYR A 24 -1.22 15.97 16.85
CA TYR A 24 -0.11 16.52 16.08
C TYR A 24 -0.07 18.05 16.20
N THR A 25 1.12 18.63 16.14
CA THR A 25 1.33 20.09 16.16
C THR A 25 0.89 20.78 14.86
N SER A 26 0.85 20.05 13.74
CA SER A 26 0.42 20.57 12.45
C SER A 26 -0.02 19.47 11.48
N ARG A 27 -0.76 19.85 10.42
CA ARG A 27 -1.09 18.94 9.30
C ARG A 27 0.16 18.34 8.67
N SER A 28 1.22 19.14 8.53
CA SER A 28 2.49 18.71 7.93
C SER A 28 3.14 17.61 8.76
N GLU A 29 3.10 17.72 10.09
CA GLU A 29 3.62 16.67 10.97
C GLU A 29 2.84 15.37 10.82
N ALA A 30 1.51 15.44 10.80
CA ALA A 30 0.64 14.28 10.60
C ALA A 30 0.90 13.60 9.24
N ILE A 31 1.07 14.37 8.16
CA ILE A 31 1.41 13.86 6.83
C ILE A 31 2.78 13.17 6.83
N LEU A 32 3.79 13.81 7.43
CA LEU A 32 5.14 13.24 7.51
C LEU A 32 5.16 11.93 8.30
N ASP A 33 4.42 11.86 9.40
CA ASP A 33 4.31 10.65 10.20
C ASP A 33 3.58 9.52 9.44
N ALA A 34 2.50 9.84 8.74
CA ALA A 34 1.80 8.87 7.90
C ALA A 34 2.70 8.29 6.81
N VAL A 35 3.46 9.14 6.11
CA VAL A 35 4.42 8.72 5.07
C VAL A 35 5.54 7.88 5.68
N ARG A 36 6.06 8.23 6.86
CA ARG A 36 7.07 7.44 7.57
C ARG A 36 6.56 6.05 7.90
N ARG A 37 5.36 5.95 8.50
CA ARG A 37 4.74 4.66 8.82
C ARG A 37 4.51 3.81 7.58
N LEU A 38 4.08 4.44 6.48
CA LEU A 38 3.95 3.77 5.19
C LEU A 38 5.31 3.25 4.70
N ALA A 39 6.35 4.09 4.68
CA ALA A 39 7.68 3.67 4.24
C ALA A 39 8.22 2.50 5.07
N LEU A 40 8.12 2.57 6.40
CA LEU A 40 8.53 1.49 7.30
C LEU A 40 7.73 0.21 7.09
N ALA A 41 6.43 0.32 6.79
CA ALA A 41 5.60 -0.84 6.46
C ALA A 41 6.04 -1.52 5.15
N TYR A 42 6.61 -0.77 4.21
CA TYR A 42 7.15 -1.26 2.94
C TYR A 42 8.61 -1.74 3.06
N GLU A 43 9.34 -1.28 4.08
CA GLU A 43 10.73 -1.67 4.35
C GLU A 43 10.82 -3.08 4.95
N ARG A 44 9.75 -3.59 5.57
CA ARG A 44 9.66 -5.01 5.94
C ARG A 44 9.83 -5.87 4.69
N LYS A 45 10.98 -6.54 4.61
CA LYS A 45 11.46 -7.39 3.50
C LYS A 45 10.60 -8.65 3.35
N ASP A 46 9.33 -8.48 3.04
CA ASP A 46 8.48 -9.56 2.55
C ASP A 46 8.61 -9.57 1.01
N PRO A 47 9.30 -10.56 0.42
CA PRO A 47 9.52 -10.63 -1.02
C PRO A 47 8.21 -10.72 -1.81
N LEU A 48 7.15 -11.33 -1.24
CA LEU A 48 5.83 -11.40 -1.86
C LEU A 48 5.15 -10.03 -1.82
N ARG A 49 5.18 -9.37 -0.67
CA ARG A 49 4.58 -8.03 -0.54
C ARG A 49 5.27 -7.04 -1.49
N GLN A 50 6.60 -7.10 -1.59
CA GLN A 50 7.35 -6.29 -2.55
C GLN A 50 7.10 -6.67 -4.01
N SER A 51 6.91 -7.95 -4.35
CA SER A 51 6.59 -8.35 -5.73
C SER A 51 5.19 -7.91 -6.13
N ILE A 52 4.22 -8.00 -5.22
CA ILE A 52 2.87 -7.43 -5.37
C ILE A 52 2.98 -5.92 -5.58
N ILE A 53 3.60 -5.19 -4.65
CA ILE A 53 3.78 -3.73 -4.74
C ILE A 53 4.46 -3.33 -6.05
N ARG A 54 5.56 -3.98 -6.46
CA ARG A 54 6.26 -3.66 -7.71
C ARG A 54 5.44 -3.98 -8.96
N LYS A 55 4.66 -5.07 -8.95
CA LYS A 55 3.81 -5.45 -10.09
C LYS A 55 2.58 -4.54 -10.23
N TYR A 56 2.03 -4.07 -9.11
CA TYR A 56 0.81 -3.23 -9.08
C TYR A 56 1.10 -1.72 -9.06
N LEU A 57 2.22 -1.26 -8.51
CA LEU A 57 2.67 0.15 -8.49
C LEU A 57 3.83 0.43 -9.46
N GLY A 58 4.31 -0.59 -10.19
CA GLY A 58 5.36 -0.46 -11.22
C GLY A 58 4.96 0.37 -12.43
N ARG A 59 3.75 0.93 -12.45
CA ARG A 59 3.38 2.06 -13.29
C ARG A 59 2.94 3.19 -12.37
N PRO A 60 3.49 4.40 -12.49
CA PRO A 60 2.98 5.56 -11.77
C PRO A 60 1.53 5.82 -12.24
N GLY A 61 0.53 5.37 -11.48
CA GLY A 61 -0.86 5.47 -11.95
C GLY A 61 -1.96 4.99 -10.99
N LYS A 62 -2.65 5.96 -10.40
CA LYS A 62 -4.14 6.10 -10.32
C LYS A 62 -5.04 5.02 -9.70
N GLY A 63 -4.56 3.88 -9.19
CA GLY A 63 -5.44 2.85 -8.61
C GLY A 63 -5.69 3.03 -7.11
N SER A 64 -6.94 3.30 -6.69
CA SER A 64 -7.37 3.15 -5.29
C SER A 64 -7.44 1.66 -4.93
N ILE A 65 -7.02 1.30 -3.72
CA ILE A 65 -7.11 -0.07 -3.17
C ILE A 65 -8.57 -0.57 -3.14
N GLU A 66 -9.54 0.35 -3.16
CA GLU A 66 -10.97 0.02 -3.08
C GLU A 66 -11.53 -0.64 -4.36
N ASN A 67 -10.87 -0.48 -5.52
CA ASN A 67 -11.36 -1.01 -6.82
C ASN A 67 -10.62 -2.27 -7.29
N VAL A 68 -9.95 -2.96 -6.38
CA VAL A 68 -9.10 -4.12 -6.69
C VAL A 68 -9.91 -5.25 -7.36
N GLY A 69 -11.19 -5.43 -7.03
CA GLY A 69 -12.05 -6.44 -7.66
C GLY A 69 -12.46 -6.15 -9.11
N GLU A 70 -12.41 -4.89 -9.56
CA GLU A 70 -12.81 -4.50 -10.93
C GLU A 70 -11.64 -4.55 -11.93
N VAL A 71 -10.41 -4.51 -11.42
CA VAL A 71 -9.18 -4.41 -12.22
C VAL A 71 -8.46 -5.76 -12.34
N LEU A 72 -8.86 -6.76 -11.55
CA LEU A 72 -8.18 -8.05 -11.47
C LEU A 72 -8.92 -9.13 -12.27
N ASN A 73 -8.24 -9.74 -13.23
CA ASN A 73 -8.64 -11.02 -13.81
C ASN A 73 -8.09 -12.15 -12.93
N PRO A 74 -8.95 -12.99 -12.30
CA PRO A 74 -8.51 -14.13 -11.48
C PRO A 74 -7.55 -15.09 -12.21
N GLU A 75 -7.71 -15.24 -13.51
CA GLU A 75 -6.90 -16.16 -14.33
C GLU A 75 -5.44 -15.69 -14.44
N GLU A 76 -5.23 -14.37 -14.59
CA GLU A 76 -3.89 -13.78 -14.65
C GLU A 76 -3.16 -13.87 -13.30
N ILE A 77 -3.91 -13.82 -12.19
CA ILE A 77 -3.37 -13.99 -10.85
C ILE A 77 -2.90 -15.43 -10.67
N THR A 78 -3.72 -16.40 -11.03
CA THR A 78 -3.39 -17.83 -10.93
C THR A 78 -2.12 -18.16 -11.72
N GLN A 79 -2.03 -17.73 -12.98
CA GLN A 79 -0.82 -17.92 -13.79
C GLN A 79 0.42 -17.25 -13.18
N SER A 80 0.25 -16.06 -12.62
CA SER A 80 1.35 -15.35 -11.96
C SER A 80 1.83 -16.07 -10.70
N LEU A 81 0.93 -16.66 -9.94
CA LEU A 81 1.24 -17.44 -8.74
C LEU A 81 1.95 -18.75 -9.10
N GLU A 82 1.50 -19.46 -10.13
CA GLU A 82 2.15 -20.68 -10.62
C GLU A 82 3.57 -20.42 -11.12
N GLN A 83 3.80 -19.31 -11.83
CA GLN A 83 5.14 -18.94 -12.29
C GLN A 83 6.08 -18.57 -11.13
N ALA A 84 5.57 -17.88 -10.12
CA ALA A 84 6.37 -17.43 -8.99
C ALA A 84 6.62 -18.54 -7.95
N PHE A 85 5.66 -19.46 -7.80
CA PHE A 85 5.69 -20.55 -6.83
C PHE A 85 5.29 -21.88 -7.49
N PRO A 86 6.13 -22.40 -8.39
CA PRO A 86 5.80 -23.58 -9.17
C PRO A 86 5.57 -24.79 -8.28
N GLY A 87 4.42 -25.43 -8.44
CA GLY A 87 4.05 -26.66 -7.75
C GLY A 87 3.70 -26.51 -6.27
N LYS A 88 3.55 -25.27 -5.76
CA LYS A 88 3.15 -25.02 -4.37
C LYS A 88 1.66 -24.72 -4.27
N SER A 89 1.03 -25.29 -3.25
CA SER A 89 -0.34 -24.95 -2.88
C SER A 89 -0.41 -23.53 -2.31
N ILE A 90 -1.60 -22.92 -2.36
CA ILE A 90 -1.83 -21.58 -1.81
C ILE A 90 -1.47 -21.53 -0.32
N ASP A 91 -1.81 -22.58 0.45
CA ASP A 91 -1.49 -22.66 1.87
C ASP A 91 0.01 -22.72 2.14
N GLU A 92 0.77 -23.44 1.32
CA GLU A 92 2.23 -23.48 1.40
C GLU A 92 2.85 -22.13 1.10
N ILE A 93 2.37 -21.45 0.05
CA ILE A 93 2.81 -20.09 -0.31
C ILE A 93 2.54 -19.12 0.84
N ILE A 94 1.34 -19.17 1.44
CA ILE A 94 0.98 -18.32 2.58
C ILE A 94 1.88 -18.61 3.79
N SER A 95 2.19 -19.88 4.04
CA SER A 95 3.03 -20.30 5.17
C SER A 95 4.48 -19.85 5.03
N GLU A 96 5.02 -19.89 3.82
CA GLU A 96 6.39 -19.53 3.48
C GLU A 96 6.60 -18.02 3.53
N VAL A 97 5.58 -17.25 3.12
CA VAL A 97 5.61 -15.80 3.15
C VAL A 97 5.37 -15.22 4.54
N ARG A 98 4.65 -15.96 5.41
CA ARG A 98 4.42 -15.55 6.80
C ARG A 98 5.69 -15.67 7.67
N ARG A 99 6.72 -16.36 7.21
CA ARG A 99 7.94 -16.68 7.96
C ARG A 99 9.04 -15.65 7.75
#